data_AF-A0A1X1R2Z0-F1
#
_entry.id   AF-A0A1X1R2Z0-F1
#
_cell.length_a   1.000
_cell.length_b   1.000
_cell.length_c   1.000
_cell.angle_alpha   90.00
_cell.angle_beta   90.00
_cell.angle_gamma   90.00
#
_symmetry.space_group_name_H-M   'P 1'
#
loop_
_entity.id
_entity.type
_entity.pdbx_description
1 polymer ?
#
loop_
_entity_poly.entity_id
_entity_poly.type
_entity_poly.pdbx_seq_one_letter_code
_entity_poly.pdbx_strand_id
1 'polypeptide(L)'
;MEDNRAPGARQARDLVRVAFGPAVVALVIIAAVTLLQLLIANSDMTGALGAIASIWLGVHQVPISIGGHELGVMPLLPVLLMVWATARATARAVSPYSSWLVVRWVVASALGGPMLLAAIALAVIHDASSVLTELQTPSALRAFVSVLVVHAIGASIGVWSRVGRRALRTSPLPNWLADSLRAASAGVLALVGLSGMVTAGSLVVHWATMQDLYGITDSIFGQFSLTVLSVLYAPNVIVGTSAIAVGSSAHLGFATFSSFTVFGGDIPALPILAAVPRPPLGPVWVALLIVGASSGVAVGQQCARRALPLAQAVAKLLVAAVAGAAVMSLLAFGGSGRLGNFGDVGVDQGALVLGVFFWFTVVGWVTVVMTGGVRRRPRRPKPRPEPVPEAEEPADFAAELEDDALVEDGEEPGGELAEEVEPAEEVEPAADEPAVDEPAVDELAADGPAESGREPSPE
;
A
#
# COMPACT_ATOMS: atom_id res chain seq x y z
N MET A 1 9.43 -37.57 -19.46
CA MET A 1 7.95 -37.48 -19.50
C MET A 1 7.58 -36.01 -19.52
N GLU A 2 7.53 -35.42 -20.71
CA GLU A 2 7.05 -34.05 -20.91
C GLU A 2 5.52 -34.05 -20.90
N ASP A 3 4.95 -33.21 -20.05
CA ASP A 3 3.54 -33.13 -19.71
C ASP A 3 2.73 -32.58 -20.92
N ASN A 4 2.31 -33.48 -21.80
CA ASN A 4 1.49 -33.21 -22.99
C ASN A 4 0.03 -32.90 -22.61
N ARG A 5 -0.17 -31.96 -21.68
CA ARG A 5 -1.50 -31.41 -21.38
C ARG A 5 -1.80 -30.28 -22.35
N ALA A 6 -2.88 -30.46 -23.11
CA ALA A 6 -3.39 -29.46 -24.07
C ALA A 6 -3.43 -28.06 -23.42
N PRO A 7 -2.92 -27.01 -24.09
CA PRO A 7 -2.80 -25.66 -23.53
C PRO A 7 -4.11 -25.12 -22.92
N GLY A 8 -5.28 -25.56 -23.40
CA GLY A 8 -6.59 -25.20 -22.84
C GLY A 8 -6.87 -25.75 -21.43
N ALA A 9 -6.38 -26.94 -21.08
CA ALA A 9 -6.66 -27.56 -19.77
C ALA A 9 -5.92 -26.85 -18.62
N ARG A 10 -4.68 -26.40 -18.88
CA ARG A 10 -3.91 -25.59 -17.92
C ARG A 10 -4.58 -24.24 -17.69
N GLN A 11 -5.02 -23.59 -18.76
CA GLN A 11 -5.72 -22.30 -18.69
C GLN A 11 -7.05 -22.41 -17.93
N ALA A 12 -7.87 -23.43 -18.22
CA ALA A 12 -9.13 -23.64 -17.50
C ALA A 12 -8.90 -23.86 -15.99
N ARG A 13 -7.90 -24.67 -15.62
CA ARG A 13 -7.54 -24.90 -14.22
C ARG A 13 -7.12 -23.62 -13.50
N ASP A 14 -6.35 -22.76 -14.17
CA ASP A 14 -5.91 -21.50 -13.59
C ASP A 14 -7.07 -20.52 -13.41
N LEU A 15 -8.01 -20.47 -14.35
CA LEU A 15 -9.25 -19.68 -14.23
C LEU A 15 -10.13 -20.15 -13.07
N VAL A 16 -10.29 -21.47 -12.89
CA VAL A 16 -11.04 -22.04 -11.75
C VAL A 16 -10.36 -21.71 -10.42
N ARG A 17 -9.02 -21.81 -10.35
CA ARG A 17 -8.25 -21.43 -9.15
C ARG A 17 -8.40 -19.94 -8.81
N VAL A 18 -8.43 -19.07 -9.82
CA VAL A 18 -8.68 -17.64 -9.63
C VAL A 18 -10.11 -17.40 -9.14
N ALA A 19 -11.09 -18.10 -9.72
CA ALA A 19 -12.50 -17.93 -9.41
C ALA A 19 -12.85 -18.36 -7.98
N PHE A 20 -12.36 -19.52 -7.54
CA PHE A 20 -12.80 -20.11 -6.28
C PHE A 20 -11.73 -20.13 -5.19
N GLY A 21 -10.44 -20.00 -5.53
CA GLY A 21 -9.34 -20.21 -4.59
C GLY A 21 -9.45 -19.36 -3.31
N PRO A 22 -9.38 -18.01 -3.40
CA PRO A 22 -9.48 -17.14 -2.23
C PRO A 22 -10.78 -17.34 -1.44
N ALA A 23 -11.91 -17.41 -2.15
CA ALA A 23 -13.24 -17.48 -1.57
C ALA A 23 -13.52 -18.79 -0.83
N VAL A 24 -13.12 -19.93 -1.41
CA VAL A 24 -13.28 -21.26 -0.80
C VAL A 24 -12.32 -21.44 0.37
N VAL A 25 -11.07 -20.97 0.26
CA VAL A 25 -10.13 -21.01 1.40
C VAL A 25 -10.69 -20.24 2.59
N ALA A 26 -11.22 -19.03 2.37
CA ALA A 26 -11.88 -18.27 3.42
C ALA A 26 -13.09 -19.03 4.00
N LEU A 27 -13.93 -19.62 3.15
CA LEU A 27 -15.08 -20.41 3.58
C LEU A 27 -14.67 -21.60 4.47
N VAL A 28 -13.61 -22.32 4.11
CA VAL A 28 -13.08 -23.46 4.91
C VAL A 28 -12.56 -22.98 6.26
N ILE A 29 -11.81 -21.89 6.30
CA ILE A 29 -11.30 -21.32 7.56
C ILE A 29 -12.47 -20.88 8.46
N ILE A 30 -13.45 -20.18 7.89
CA ILE A 30 -14.65 -19.74 8.61
C ILE A 30 -15.44 -20.93 9.13
N ALA A 31 -15.62 -21.97 8.32
CA ALA A 31 -16.30 -23.19 8.73
C ALA A 31 -15.58 -23.85 9.92
N ALA A 32 -14.26 -24.03 9.84
CA ALA A 32 -13.46 -24.62 10.90
C ALA A 32 -13.56 -23.81 12.22
N VAL A 33 -13.40 -22.48 12.14
CA VAL A 33 -13.50 -21.60 13.31
C VAL A 33 -14.91 -21.60 13.89
N THR A 34 -15.95 -21.49 13.06
CA THR A 34 -17.35 -21.45 13.54
C THR A 34 -17.72 -22.75 14.25
N LEU A 35 -17.37 -23.91 13.67
CA LEU A 35 -17.64 -25.21 14.28
C LEU A 35 -16.85 -25.42 15.58
N LEU A 36 -15.58 -24.99 15.61
CA LEU A 36 -14.77 -25.03 16.84
C LEU A 36 -15.40 -24.16 17.94
N GLN A 37 -15.89 -22.97 17.60
CA GLN A 37 -16.52 -22.05 18.54
C GLN A 37 -17.82 -22.62 19.09
N LEU A 38 -18.67 -23.20 18.24
CA LEU A 38 -19.90 -23.85 18.68
C LEU A 38 -19.61 -25.06 19.58
N LEU A 39 -18.58 -25.85 19.26
CA LEU A 39 -18.14 -26.99 20.08
C LEU A 39 -17.70 -26.53 21.47
N ILE A 40 -16.86 -25.49 21.54
CA ILE A 40 -16.35 -24.97 22.81
C ILE A 40 -17.44 -24.30 23.64
N ALA A 41 -18.39 -23.64 22.97
CA ALA A 41 -19.57 -23.08 23.62
C ALA A 41 -20.63 -24.13 23.99
N ASN A 42 -20.38 -25.43 23.73
CA ASN A 42 -21.34 -26.52 23.91
C ASN A 42 -22.73 -26.18 23.33
N SER A 43 -22.72 -25.56 22.15
CA SER A 43 -23.91 -25.05 21.46
C SER A 43 -24.39 -26.02 20.38
N ASP A 44 -25.69 -25.95 20.06
CA ASP A 44 -26.29 -26.78 19.01
C ASP A 44 -25.76 -26.44 17.60
N MET A 45 -25.67 -27.45 16.74
CA MET A 45 -25.17 -27.31 15.36
C MET A 45 -26.23 -26.81 14.37
N THR A 46 -27.48 -26.67 14.78
CA THR A 46 -28.63 -26.39 13.91
C THR A 46 -28.48 -25.11 13.07
N GLY A 47 -27.74 -24.11 13.59
CA GLY A 47 -27.47 -22.84 12.90
C GLY A 47 -26.12 -22.72 12.20
N ALA A 48 -25.29 -23.77 12.23
CA ALA A 48 -23.88 -23.66 11.84
C ALA A 48 -23.71 -23.20 10.38
N LEU A 49 -24.46 -23.75 9.43
CA LEU A 49 -24.37 -23.37 8.02
C LEU A 49 -24.79 -21.92 7.77
N GLY A 50 -25.87 -21.46 8.41
CA GLY A 50 -26.33 -20.08 8.35
C GLY A 50 -25.30 -19.10 8.93
N ALA A 51 -24.66 -19.46 10.05
CA ALA A 51 -23.60 -18.67 10.67
C ALA A 51 -22.35 -18.60 9.76
N ILE A 52 -21.90 -19.73 9.21
CA ILE A 52 -20.76 -19.80 8.29
C ILE A 52 -20.99 -18.92 7.06
N ALA A 53 -22.18 -19.03 6.44
CA ALA A 53 -22.55 -18.22 5.29
C ALA A 53 -22.61 -16.71 5.64
N SER A 54 -23.17 -16.38 6.80
CA SER A 54 -23.25 -14.98 7.28
C SER A 54 -21.87 -14.39 7.54
N ILE A 55 -20.97 -15.13 8.21
CA ILE A 55 -19.59 -14.69 8.46
C ILE A 55 -18.83 -14.55 7.14
N TRP A 56 -19.04 -15.45 6.17
CA TRP A 56 -18.42 -15.35 4.84
C TRP A 56 -18.85 -14.09 4.09
N LEU A 57 -20.14 -13.74 4.12
CA LEU A 57 -20.61 -12.44 3.61
C LEU A 57 -20.04 -11.27 4.43
N GLY A 58 -19.91 -11.45 5.74
CA GLY A 58 -19.31 -10.48 6.65
C GLY A 58 -17.86 -10.12 6.32
N VAL A 59 -17.05 -11.10 5.92
CA VAL A 59 -15.69 -10.89 5.39
C VAL A 59 -15.69 -9.97 4.16
N HIS A 60 -16.80 -9.90 3.44
CA HIS A 60 -17.01 -9.01 2.30
C HIS A 60 -17.78 -7.74 2.66
N GLN A 61 -17.77 -7.29 3.92
CA GLN A 61 -18.40 -6.04 4.34
C GLN A 61 -19.93 -6.01 4.14
N VAL A 62 -20.58 -7.17 4.29
CA VAL A 62 -22.03 -7.29 4.36
C VAL A 62 -22.43 -7.34 5.84
N PRO A 63 -23.25 -6.40 6.33
CA PRO A 63 -23.66 -6.42 7.73
C PRO A 63 -24.52 -7.60 8.09
N ILE A 64 -24.37 -8.00 9.35
CA ILE A 64 -25.05 -9.13 9.94
C ILE A 64 -26.05 -8.56 10.95
N SER A 65 -27.32 -8.89 10.79
CA SER A 65 -28.38 -8.45 11.70
C SER A 65 -28.92 -9.63 12.50
N ILE A 66 -28.88 -9.52 13.83
CA ILE A 66 -29.34 -10.54 14.76
C ILE A 66 -30.28 -9.88 15.76
N GLY A 67 -31.50 -10.40 15.91
CA GLY A 67 -32.47 -9.89 16.89
C GLY A 67 -32.82 -8.41 16.70
N GLY A 68 -32.76 -7.90 15.46
CA GLY A 68 -33.02 -6.48 15.14
C GLY A 68 -31.85 -5.53 15.35
N HIS A 69 -30.70 -6.02 15.81
CA HIS A 69 -29.47 -5.23 15.95
C HIS A 69 -28.50 -5.51 14.78
N GLU A 70 -28.02 -4.46 14.12
CA GLU A 70 -27.09 -4.57 13.00
C GLU A 70 -25.63 -4.48 13.50
N LEU A 71 -24.83 -5.48 13.14
CA LEU A 71 -23.37 -5.44 13.21
C LEU A 71 -22.84 -5.16 11.80
N GLY A 72 -22.64 -3.86 11.53
CA GLY A 72 -22.17 -3.33 10.25
C GLY A 72 -20.74 -2.81 10.28
N VAL A 73 -20.15 -2.58 11.45
CA VAL A 73 -18.71 -2.29 11.60
C VAL A 73 -17.94 -3.60 11.50
N MET A 74 -17.64 -4.06 10.29
CA MET A 74 -16.92 -5.32 10.12
C MET A 74 -15.42 -5.15 10.33
N PRO A 75 -14.70 -6.16 10.84
CA PRO A 75 -13.25 -6.09 10.92
C PRO A 75 -12.64 -5.93 9.52
N LEU A 76 -11.69 -5.01 9.37
CA LEU A 76 -11.04 -4.71 8.09
C LEU A 76 -10.02 -5.78 7.70
N LEU A 77 -9.40 -6.49 8.64
CA LEU A 77 -8.34 -7.43 8.32
C LEU A 77 -8.81 -8.57 7.37
N PRO A 78 -9.95 -9.25 7.60
CA PRO A 78 -10.44 -10.28 6.68
C PRO A 78 -10.68 -9.78 5.25
N VAL A 79 -11.29 -8.60 5.09
CA VAL A 79 -11.53 -8.05 3.74
C VAL A 79 -10.23 -7.67 3.03
N LEU A 80 -9.24 -7.13 3.77
CA LEU A 80 -7.92 -6.83 3.23
C LEU A 80 -7.17 -8.09 2.80
N LEU A 81 -7.28 -9.18 3.58
CA LEU A 81 -6.73 -10.48 3.21
C LEU A 81 -7.42 -11.05 1.95
N MET A 82 -8.73 -10.86 1.81
CA MET A 82 -9.48 -11.28 0.62
C MET A 82 -9.05 -10.50 -0.63
N VAL A 83 -8.91 -9.17 -0.52
CA VAL A 83 -8.37 -8.31 -1.58
C VAL A 83 -6.96 -8.76 -1.97
N TRP A 84 -6.08 -8.99 -0.99
CA TRP A 84 -4.72 -9.47 -1.22
C TRP A 84 -4.69 -10.84 -1.91
N ALA A 85 -5.49 -11.80 -1.44
CA ALA A 85 -5.55 -13.14 -2.00
C ALA A 85 -6.04 -13.11 -3.45
N THR A 86 -7.06 -12.31 -3.74
CA THR A 86 -7.59 -12.10 -5.10
C THR A 86 -6.57 -11.41 -6.00
N ALA A 87 -5.87 -10.39 -5.51
CA ALA A 87 -4.78 -9.73 -6.23
C ALA A 87 -3.65 -10.70 -6.55
N ARG A 88 -3.26 -11.55 -5.58
CA ARG A 88 -2.22 -12.55 -5.77
C ARG A 88 -2.63 -13.64 -6.77
N ALA A 89 -3.88 -14.11 -6.71
CA ALA A 89 -4.39 -15.11 -7.64
C ALA A 89 -4.42 -14.58 -9.08
N THR A 90 -5.00 -13.39 -9.29
CA THR A 90 -5.06 -12.75 -10.61
C THR A 90 -3.68 -12.39 -11.15
N ALA A 91 -2.77 -11.88 -10.32
CA ALA A 91 -1.38 -11.59 -10.71
C ALA A 91 -0.57 -12.85 -11.07
N ARG A 92 -0.93 -14.03 -10.55
CA ARG A 92 -0.29 -15.30 -10.92
C ARG A 92 -0.84 -15.88 -12.22
N ALA A 93 -2.11 -15.61 -12.52
CA ALA A 93 -2.75 -16.06 -13.76
C ALA A 93 -2.48 -15.16 -14.98
N VAL A 94 -1.87 -13.99 -14.78
CA VAL A 94 -1.54 -13.02 -15.84
C VAL A 94 -0.02 -12.84 -15.94
N SER A 95 0.49 -12.85 -17.18
CA SER A 95 1.86 -12.49 -17.53
C SER A 95 1.90 -11.07 -18.15
N PRO A 96 3.05 -10.37 -18.12
CA PRO A 96 3.20 -9.08 -18.82
C PRO A 96 2.90 -9.14 -20.34
N TYR A 97 3.01 -10.32 -20.93
CA TYR A 97 2.78 -10.57 -22.35
C TYR A 97 1.40 -11.17 -22.66
N SER A 98 0.59 -11.47 -21.64
CA SER A 98 -0.76 -12.00 -21.82
C SER A 98 -1.60 -11.12 -22.75
N SER A 99 -2.41 -11.77 -23.59
CA SER A 99 -3.35 -11.06 -24.48
C SER A 99 -4.50 -10.45 -23.66
N TRP A 100 -5.13 -9.41 -24.20
CA TRP A 100 -6.28 -8.75 -23.56
C TRP A 100 -7.45 -9.71 -23.31
N LEU A 101 -7.64 -10.71 -24.18
CA LEU A 101 -8.66 -11.73 -24.00
C LEU A 101 -8.38 -12.59 -22.74
N VAL A 102 -7.12 -13.00 -22.52
CA VAL A 102 -6.74 -13.75 -21.31
C VAL A 102 -6.98 -12.91 -20.05
N VAL A 103 -6.56 -11.63 -20.07
CA VAL A 103 -6.78 -10.72 -18.94
C VAL A 103 -8.27 -10.58 -18.63
N ARG A 104 -9.12 -10.41 -19.65
CA ARG A 104 -10.58 -10.32 -19.49
C ARG A 104 -11.17 -11.59 -18.86
N TRP A 105 -10.73 -12.78 -19.28
CA TRP A 105 -11.18 -14.03 -18.68
C TRP A 105 -10.73 -14.19 -17.23
N VAL A 106 -9.49 -13.81 -16.91
CA VAL A 106 -9.00 -13.82 -15.52
C VAL A 106 -9.85 -12.90 -14.62
N VAL A 107 -10.15 -11.68 -15.10
CA VAL A 107 -11.03 -10.76 -14.37
C VAL A 107 -12.43 -11.32 -14.25
N ALA A 108 -13.02 -11.82 -15.34
CA ALA A 108 -14.36 -12.41 -15.32
C ALA A 108 -14.44 -13.60 -14.35
N SER A 109 -13.41 -14.45 -14.30
CA SER A 109 -13.31 -15.55 -13.34
C SER A 109 -13.19 -15.06 -11.90
N ALA A 110 -12.33 -14.08 -11.63
CA ALA A 110 -12.12 -13.50 -10.30
C ALA A 110 -13.39 -12.85 -9.72
N LEU A 111 -14.29 -12.37 -10.58
CA LEU A 111 -15.57 -11.81 -10.16
C LEU A 111 -16.68 -12.87 -10.13
N GLY A 112 -16.75 -13.75 -11.13
CA GLY A 112 -17.85 -14.70 -11.29
C GLY A 112 -17.88 -15.79 -10.21
N GLY A 113 -16.74 -16.35 -9.82
CA GLY A 113 -16.67 -17.40 -8.81
C GLY A 113 -17.20 -16.95 -7.45
N PRO A 114 -16.73 -15.84 -6.89
CA PRO A 114 -17.22 -15.33 -5.61
C PRO A 114 -18.68 -14.85 -5.67
N MET A 115 -19.15 -14.35 -6.81
CA MET A 115 -20.58 -14.04 -7.01
C MET A 115 -21.46 -15.28 -6.90
N LEU A 116 -21.03 -16.40 -7.49
CA LEU A 116 -21.76 -17.67 -7.33
C LEU A 116 -21.80 -18.11 -5.86
N LEU A 117 -20.67 -18.00 -5.15
CA LEU A 117 -20.62 -18.32 -3.72
C LEU A 117 -21.48 -17.38 -2.87
N ALA A 118 -21.55 -16.09 -3.22
CA ALA A 118 -22.45 -15.14 -2.57
C ALA A 118 -23.93 -15.51 -2.77
N ALA A 119 -24.31 -15.95 -3.97
CA ALA A 119 -25.66 -16.44 -4.24
C ALA A 119 -26.01 -17.68 -3.39
N ILE A 120 -25.08 -18.63 -3.30
CA ILE A 120 -25.22 -19.82 -2.45
C ILE A 120 -25.32 -19.43 -0.98
N ALA A 121 -24.45 -18.54 -0.50
CA ALA A 121 -24.47 -18.07 0.88
C ALA A 121 -25.81 -17.38 1.22
N LEU A 122 -26.31 -16.50 0.35
CA LEU A 122 -27.64 -15.88 0.54
C LEU A 122 -28.77 -16.92 0.59
N ALA A 123 -28.74 -17.93 -0.28
CA ALA A 123 -29.73 -19.00 -0.28
C ALA A 123 -29.69 -19.80 1.04
N VAL A 124 -28.48 -20.14 1.52
CA VAL A 124 -28.28 -20.84 2.81
C VAL A 124 -28.75 -20.00 3.99
N ILE A 125 -28.48 -18.69 4.00
CA ILE A 125 -28.95 -17.79 5.07
C ILE A 125 -30.47 -17.67 5.02
N HIS A 126 -31.06 -17.59 3.83
CA HIS A 126 -32.51 -17.52 3.67
C HIS A 126 -33.20 -18.77 4.21
N ASP A 127 -32.69 -19.96 3.86
CA ASP A 127 -33.16 -21.22 4.42
C ASP A 127 -33.00 -21.25 5.95
N ALA A 128 -31.83 -20.91 6.47
CA ALA A 128 -31.55 -20.88 7.91
C ALA A 128 -32.44 -19.88 8.68
N SER A 129 -32.77 -18.73 8.10
CA SER A 129 -33.64 -17.71 8.71
C SER A 129 -35.08 -18.18 8.91
N SER A 130 -35.53 -19.19 8.15
CA SER A 130 -36.86 -19.79 8.35
C SER A 130 -36.96 -20.59 9.65
N VAL A 131 -35.81 -21.09 10.14
CA VAL A 131 -35.71 -21.87 11.38
C VAL A 131 -35.22 -21.00 12.54
N LEU A 132 -34.28 -20.09 12.28
CA LEU A 132 -33.69 -19.17 13.26
C LEU A 132 -34.25 -17.76 13.05
N THR A 133 -35.37 -17.47 13.71
CA THR A 133 -36.10 -16.20 13.54
C THR A 133 -35.31 -14.95 13.96
N GLU A 134 -34.26 -15.11 14.75
CA GLU A 134 -33.36 -14.01 15.12
C GLU A 134 -32.39 -13.63 14.00
N LEU A 135 -32.07 -14.55 13.08
CA LEU A 135 -31.15 -14.30 11.98
C LEU A 135 -31.91 -13.69 10.79
N GLN A 136 -31.52 -12.47 10.41
CA GLN A 136 -32.16 -11.79 9.28
C GLN A 136 -31.36 -11.98 7.99
N THR A 137 -32.07 -12.24 6.90
CA THR A 137 -31.45 -12.28 5.56
C THR A 137 -30.97 -10.88 5.15
N PRO A 138 -29.68 -10.70 4.82
CA PRO A 138 -29.19 -9.43 4.32
C PRO A 138 -29.76 -9.14 2.94
N SER A 139 -29.83 -7.86 2.57
CA SER A 139 -30.30 -7.45 1.25
C SER A 139 -29.39 -8.02 0.15
N ALA A 140 -29.96 -8.77 -0.79
CA ALA A 140 -29.21 -9.44 -1.85
C ALA A 140 -28.34 -8.48 -2.67
N LEU A 141 -28.89 -7.31 -3.06
CA LEU A 141 -28.15 -6.30 -3.82
C LEU A 141 -26.88 -5.83 -3.08
N ARG A 142 -26.99 -5.52 -1.79
CA ARG A 142 -25.83 -5.11 -0.98
C ARG A 142 -24.79 -6.23 -0.91
N ALA A 143 -25.22 -7.47 -0.70
CA ALA A 143 -24.32 -8.61 -0.63
C ALA A 143 -23.55 -8.83 -1.94
N PHE A 144 -24.24 -8.83 -3.09
CA PHE A 144 -23.58 -8.93 -4.39
C PHE A 144 -22.66 -7.75 -4.67
N VAL A 145 -23.09 -6.52 -4.39
CA VAL A 145 -22.25 -5.33 -4.63
C VAL A 145 -20.99 -5.36 -3.76
N SER A 146 -21.10 -5.67 -2.47
CA SER A 146 -19.92 -5.69 -1.60
C SER A 146 -18.91 -6.77 -2.01
N VAL A 147 -19.37 -8.00 -2.30
CA VAL A 147 -18.50 -9.07 -2.79
C VAL A 147 -17.87 -8.68 -4.15
N LEU A 148 -18.65 -8.07 -5.05
CA LEU A 148 -18.16 -7.62 -6.36
C LEU A 148 -17.07 -6.56 -6.20
N VAL A 149 -17.28 -5.57 -5.34
CA VAL A 149 -16.32 -4.48 -5.09
C VAL A 149 -15.01 -5.03 -4.50
N VAL A 150 -15.09 -5.91 -3.50
CA VAL A 150 -13.90 -6.52 -2.86
C VAL A 150 -13.06 -7.26 -3.89
N HIS A 151 -13.68 -8.12 -4.70
CA HIS A 151 -12.96 -8.88 -5.72
C HIS A 151 -12.53 -8.03 -6.91
N ALA A 152 -13.27 -6.98 -7.27
CA ALA A 152 -12.88 -6.02 -8.30
C ALA A 152 -11.62 -5.26 -7.89
N ILE A 153 -11.55 -4.75 -6.65
CA ILE A 153 -10.35 -4.09 -6.11
C ILE A 153 -9.15 -5.06 -6.17
N GLY A 154 -9.33 -6.28 -5.66
CA GLY A 154 -8.29 -7.31 -5.70
C GLY A 154 -7.82 -7.62 -7.12
N ALA A 155 -8.75 -7.90 -8.04
CA ALA A 155 -8.44 -8.20 -9.44
C ALA A 155 -7.76 -7.03 -10.15
N SER A 156 -8.21 -5.79 -9.93
CA SER A 156 -7.58 -4.58 -10.46
C SER A 156 -6.14 -4.44 -9.98
N ILE A 157 -5.87 -4.60 -8.68
CA ILE A 157 -4.51 -4.55 -8.12
C ILE A 157 -3.63 -5.64 -8.74
N GLY A 158 -4.13 -6.88 -8.77
CA GLY A 158 -3.38 -8.03 -9.27
C GLY A 158 -3.04 -7.91 -10.76
N VAL A 159 -4.02 -7.59 -11.60
CA VAL A 159 -3.81 -7.36 -13.03
C VAL A 159 -2.90 -6.15 -13.27
N TRP A 160 -3.13 -5.03 -12.59
CA TRP A 160 -2.31 -3.82 -12.70
C TRP A 160 -0.84 -4.08 -12.37
N SER A 161 -0.56 -4.91 -11.37
CA SER A 161 0.82 -5.27 -10.99
C SER A 161 1.62 -5.91 -12.13
N ARG A 162 0.95 -6.58 -13.08
CA ARG A 162 1.57 -7.30 -14.20
C ARG A 162 1.54 -6.53 -15.51
N VAL A 163 0.40 -5.95 -15.86
CA VAL A 163 0.19 -5.30 -17.16
C VAL A 163 0.09 -3.77 -17.08
N GLY A 164 0.02 -3.18 -15.89
CA GLY A 164 -0.21 -1.73 -15.72
C GLY A 164 0.85 -0.84 -16.38
N ARG A 165 2.14 -1.21 -16.28
CA ARG A 165 3.21 -0.46 -16.98
C ARG A 165 3.07 -0.54 -18.49
N ARG A 166 2.72 -1.70 -19.03
CA ARG A 166 2.48 -1.90 -20.47
C ARG A 166 1.29 -1.06 -20.91
N ALA A 167 0.18 -1.13 -20.18
CA ALA A 167 -1.03 -0.38 -20.45
C ALA A 167 -0.78 1.14 -20.44
N LEU A 168 0.00 1.64 -19.49
CA LEU A 168 0.40 3.06 -19.42
C LEU A 168 1.28 3.48 -20.60
N ARG A 169 2.21 2.63 -21.06
CA ARG A 169 3.08 2.95 -22.23
C ARG A 169 2.30 3.04 -23.54
N THR A 170 1.20 2.30 -23.65
CA THR A 170 0.30 2.34 -24.82
C THR A 170 -0.82 3.36 -24.69
N SER A 171 -0.94 4.03 -23.55
CA SER A 171 -1.99 5.00 -23.25
C SER A 171 -1.51 6.42 -23.57
N PRO A 172 -2.43 7.36 -23.91
CA PRO A 172 -2.10 8.78 -24.04
C PRO A 172 -1.76 9.46 -22.69
N LEU A 173 -1.81 8.73 -21.58
CA LEU A 173 -1.57 9.29 -20.25
C LEU A 173 -0.10 9.70 -20.03
N PRO A 174 0.16 10.70 -19.16
CA PRO A 174 1.52 11.13 -18.87
C PRO A 174 2.37 10.01 -18.25
N ASN A 175 3.63 9.92 -18.69
CA ASN A 175 4.58 8.91 -18.24
C ASN A 175 4.93 8.98 -16.73
N TRP A 176 4.67 10.10 -16.06
CA TRP A 176 4.87 10.27 -14.62
C TRP A 176 3.71 9.73 -13.76
N LEU A 177 2.59 9.32 -14.36
CA LEU A 177 1.40 8.87 -13.62
C LEU A 177 1.68 7.63 -12.75
N ALA A 178 2.49 6.68 -13.24
CA ALA A 178 2.91 5.53 -12.45
C ALA A 178 3.67 5.94 -11.18
N ASP A 179 4.46 7.01 -11.26
CA ASP A 179 5.21 7.52 -10.13
C ASP A 179 4.30 8.23 -9.12
N SER A 180 3.18 8.84 -9.55
CA SER A 180 2.15 9.36 -8.64
C SER A 180 1.50 8.25 -7.83
N LEU A 181 1.18 7.11 -8.45
CA LEU A 181 0.62 5.96 -7.71
C LEU A 181 1.62 5.40 -6.68
N ARG A 182 2.92 5.37 -7.02
CA ARG A 182 3.97 5.01 -6.08
C ARG A 182 4.07 6.00 -4.92
N ALA A 183 3.99 7.30 -5.21
CA ALA A 183 3.99 8.35 -4.19
C ALA A 183 2.77 8.26 -3.27
N ALA A 184 1.58 8.04 -3.84
CA ALA A 184 0.37 7.78 -3.06
C ALA A 184 0.53 6.56 -2.15
N SER A 185 1.04 5.44 -2.68
CA SER A 185 1.26 4.24 -1.87
C SER A 185 2.28 4.46 -0.76
N ALA A 186 3.36 5.21 -1.00
CA ALA A 186 4.35 5.54 0.01
C ALA A 186 3.76 6.39 1.14
N GLY A 187 2.96 7.41 0.79
CA GLY A 187 2.26 8.26 1.77
C GLY A 187 1.26 7.49 2.61
N VAL A 188 0.40 6.68 1.98
CA VAL A 188 -0.61 5.86 2.66
C VAL A 188 0.07 4.85 3.60
N LEU A 189 1.10 4.14 3.12
CA LEU A 189 1.83 3.17 3.96
C LEU A 189 2.57 3.86 5.12
N ALA A 190 3.14 5.05 4.90
CA ALA A 190 3.75 5.83 5.96
C ALA A 190 2.72 6.27 7.00
N LEU A 191 1.57 6.79 6.57
CA LEU A 191 0.50 7.25 7.47
C LEU A 191 -0.06 6.09 8.31
N VAL A 192 -0.45 5.00 7.64
CA VAL A 192 -1.01 3.81 8.30
C VAL A 192 0.04 3.13 9.18
N GLY A 193 1.29 3.02 8.71
CA GLY A 193 2.39 2.40 9.45
C GLY A 193 2.73 3.16 10.73
N LEU A 194 2.91 4.48 10.63
CA LEU A 194 3.17 5.34 11.79
C LEU A 194 1.98 5.37 12.75
N SER A 195 0.74 5.41 12.25
CA SER A 195 -0.46 5.31 13.07
C SER A 195 -0.58 3.95 13.76
N GLY A 196 -0.12 2.89 13.11
CA GLY A 196 0.04 1.56 13.70
C GLY A 196 1.04 1.56 14.86
N MET A 197 2.19 2.22 14.70
CA MET A 197 3.17 2.38 15.78
C MET A 197 2.59 3.16 16.95
N VAL A 198 1.84 4.24 16.69
CA VAL A 198 1.15 4.99 17.74
C VAL A 198 0.11 4.13 18.46
N THR A 199 -0.68 3.34 17.72
CA THR A 199 -1.68 2.44 18.29
C THR A 199 -1.01 1.39 19.19
N ALA A 200 0.08 0.77 18.74
CA ALA A 200 0.86 -0.19 19.52
C ALA A 200 1.49 0.46 20.76
N GLY A 201 2.10 1.64 20.62
CA GLY A 201 2.64 2.41 21.74
C GLY A 201 1.57 2.78 22.76
N SER A 202 0.36 3.13 22.31
CA SER A 202 -0.78 3.42 23.17
C SER A 202 -1.22 2.18 23.96
N LEU A 203 -1.24 0.99 23.35
CA LEU A 203 -1.54 -0.26 24.08
C LEU A 203 -0.51 -0.55 25.18
N VAL A 204 0.78 -0.30 24.92
CA VAL A 204 1.84 -0.49 25.92
C VAL A 204 1.67 0.50 27.08
N VAL A 205 1.39 1.77 26.78
CA VAL A 205 1.14 2.80 27.80
C VAL A 205 -0.12 2.50 28.61
N HIS A 206 -1.19 2.00 27.97
CA HIS A 206 -2.48 1.68 28.59
C HIS A 206 -2.63 0.19 28.90
N TRP A 207 -1.53 -0.50 29.18
CA TRP A 207 -1.50 -1.94 29.44
C TRP A 207 -2.49 -2.38 30.53
N ALA A 208 -2.56 -1.62 31.63
CA ALA A 208 -3.48 -1.92 32.73
C ALA A 208 -4.94 -1.95 32.27
N THR A 209 -5.38 -0.98 31.48
CA THR A 209 -6.75 -1.02 30.95
C THR A 209 -6.94 -2.12 29.92
N MET A 210 -5.95 -2.37 29.07
CA MET A 210 -6.05 -3.50 28.15
C MET A 210 -6.29 -4.81 28.93
N GLN A 211 -5.60 -5.00 30.06
CA GLN A 211 -5.80 -6.13 30.95
C GLN A 211 -7.20 -6.13 31.59
N ASP A 212 -7.69 -4.98 32.06
CA ASP A 212 -9.04 -4.85 32.62
C ASP A 212 -10.12 -5.24 31.59
N LEU A 213 -9.94 -4.89 30.31
CA LEU A 213 -10.85 -5.25 29.22
C LEU A 213 -10.89 -6.75 28.94
N TYR A 214 -9.80 -7.48 29.20
CA TYR A 214 -9.82 -8.95 29.16
C TYR A 214 -10.62 -9.57 30.31
N GLY A 215 -10.82 -8.83 31.40
CA GLY A 215 -11.58 -9.25 32.58
C GLY A 215 -13.09 -9.46 32.35
N ILE A 216 -13.60 -9.19 31.14
CA ILE A 216 -14.99 -9.53 30.78
C ILE A 216 -15.22 -11.06 30.70
N THR A 217 -14.15 -11.85 30.66
CA THR A 217 -14.23 -13.31 30.63
C THR A 217 -13.14 -13.95 31.48
N ASP A 218 -13.55 -14.93 32.29
CA ASP A 218 -12.65 -15.75 33.09
C ASP A 218 -12.07 -16.94 32.31
N SER A 219 -12.49 -17.15 31.06
CA SER A 219 -12.04 -18.25 30.22
C SER A 219 -10.79 -17.88 29.43
N ILE A 220 -9.76 -18.72 29.50
CA ILE A 220 -8.55 -18.61 28.65
C ILE A 220 -8.94 -18.59 27.16
N PHE A 221 -9.93 -19.39 26.77
CA PHE A 221 -10.41 -19.41 25.39
C PHE A 221 -11.17 -18.12 25.02
N GLY A 222 -11.90 -17.54 25.97
CA GLY A 222 -12.52 -16.23 25.83
C GLY A 222 -11.48 -15.14 25.60
N GLN A 223 -10.42 -15.11 26.41
CA GLN A 223 -9.31 -14.15 26.26
C GLN A 223 -8.57 -14.35 24.94
N PHE A 224 -8.34 -15.59 24.52
CA PHE A 224 -7.77 -15.89 23.20
C PHE A 224 -8.67 -15.37 22.07
N SER A 225 -9.98 -15.60 22.15
CA SER A 225 -10.95 -15.12 21.15
C SER A 225 -10.99 -13.59 21.09
N LEU A 226 -10.94 -12.90 22.23
CA LEU A 226 -10.83 -11.43 22.30
C LEU A 226 -9.52 -10.92 21.69
N THR A 227 -8.42 -11.67 21.84
CA THR A 227 -7.14 -11.34 21.23
C THR A 227 -7.22 -11.47 19.71
N VAL A 228 -7.77 -12.58 19.20
CA VAL A 228 -7.98 -12.78 17.76
C VAL A 228 -8.89 -11.67 17.22
N LEU A 229 -10.00 -11.36 17.89
CA LEU A 229 -10.92 -10.30 17.49
C LEU A 229 -10.23 -8.94 17.47
N SER A 230 -9.40 -8.64 18.48
CA SER A 230 -8.59 -7.42 18.55
C SER A 230 -7.62 -7.31 17.37
N VAL A 231 -6.98 -8.41 16.95
CA VAL A 231 -6.13 -8.44 15.76
C VAL A 231 -6.94 -8.21 14.48
N LEU A 232 -8.13 -8.81 14.36
CA LEU A 232 -8.99 -8.62 13.19
C LEU A 232 -9.46 -7.16 13.03
N TYR A 233 -9.72 -6.47 14.15
CA TYR A 233 -10.12 -5.06 14.19
C TYR A 233 -8.95 -4.07 14.24
N ALA A 234 -7.70 -4.54 14.38
CA ALA A 234 -6.54 -3.65 14.45
C ALA A 234 -6.47 -2.67 13.25
N PRO A 235 -6.74 -3.07 11.99
CA PRO A 235 -6.74 -2.12 10.89
C PRO A 235 -7.84 -1.04 11.02
N ASN A 236 -9.01 -1.34 11.61
CA ASN A 236 -10.05 -0.33 11.86
C ASN A 236 -9.54 0.75 12.82
N VAL A 237 -8.92 0.34 13.93
CA VAL A 237 -8.36 1.28 14.92
C VAL A 237 -7.21 2.09 14.32
N ILE A 238 -6.33 1.47 13.52
CA ILE A 238 -5.23 2.17 12.85
C ILE A 238 -5.75 3.21 11.85
N VAL A 239 -6.83 2.93 11.12
CA VAL A 239 -7.48 3.90 10.22
C VAL A 239 -8.09 5.05 11.02
N GLY A 240 -8.73 4.77 12.16
CA GLY A 240 -9.18 5.80 13.11
C GLY A 240 -8.03 6.68 13.61
N THR A 241 -6.93 6.07 14.06
CA THR A 241 -5.72 6.79 14.48
C THR A 241 -5.13 7.63 13.34
N SER A 242 -5.16 7.11 12.10
CA SER A 242 -4.72 7.85 10.91
C SER A 242 -5.59 9.08 10.65
N ALA A 243 -6.91 8.98 10.85
CA ALA A 243 -7.82 10.11 10.74
C ALA A 243 -7.50 11.19 11.78
N ILE A 244 -7.29 10.78 13.03
CA ILE A 244 -6.88 11.69 14.11
C ILE A 244 -5.52 12.34 13.79
N ALA A 245 -4.56 11.59 13.24
CA ALA A 245 -3.23 12.10 12.89
C ALA A 245 -3.24 13.18 11.80
N VAL A 246 -4.20 13.14 10.87
CA VAL A 246 -4.34 14.18 9.84
C VAL A 246 -5.23 15.35 10.26
N GLY A 247 -5.77 15.33 11.48
CA GLY A 247 -6.62 16.39 12.03
C GLY A 247 -8.13 16.16 11.83
N SER A 248 -8.55 14.96 11.42
CA SER A 248 -9.96 14.54 11.41
C SER A 248 -10.38 14.01 12.80
N SER A 249 -11.59 13.47 12.90
CA SER A 249 -12.13 12.80 14.07
C SER A 249 -12.55 11.37 13.77
N ALA A 250 -12.39 10.49 14.76
CA ALA A 250 -12.98 9.16 14.81
C ALA A 250 -14.12 9.16 15.82
N HIS A 251 -15.21 8.47 15.51
CA HIS A 251 -16.40 8.40 16.35
C HIS A 251 -16.75 6.95 16.62
N LEU A 252 -17.20 6.69 17.84
CA LEU A 252 -17.68 5.40 18.28
C LEU A 252 -18.93 5.64 19.13
N GLY A 253 -20.09 5.58 18.48
CA GLY A 253 -21.34 6.04 19.08
C GLY A 253 -21.29 7.53 19.40
N PHE A 254 -21.51 7.87 20.67
CA PHE A 254 -21.41 9.24 21.17
C PHE A 254 -19.97 9.67 21.49
N ALA A 255 -19.03 8.71 21.59
CA ALA A 255 -17.64 9.02 21.86
C ALA A 255 -16.98 9.58 20.59
N THR A 256 -16.24 10.68 20.73
CA THR A 256 -15.54 11.36 19.63
C THR A 256 -14.10 11.63 20.00
N PHE A 257 -13.19 11.24 19.11
CA PHE A 257 -11.75 11.34 19.30
C PHE A 257 -11.14 12.16 18.16
N SER A 258 -10.52 13.28 18.48
CA SER A 258 -9.76 14.12 17.55
C SER A 258 -8.42 14.48 18.19
N SER A 259 -7.49 15.02 17.40
CA SER A 259 -6.21 15.52 17.93
C SER A 259 -6.41 16.75 18.82
N PHE A 260 -7.53 17.47 18.68
CA PHE A 260 -7.76 18.70 19.45
C PHE A 260 -8.68 18.51 20.66
N THR A 261 -9.62 17.57 20.58
CA THR A 261 -10.63 17.34 21.61
C THR A 261 -11.02 15.86 21.68
N VAL A 262 -11.27 15.35 22.89
CA VAL A 262 -11.86 14.03 23.12
C VAL A 262 -13.13 14.19 23.95
N PHE A 263 -14.22 13.66 23.42
CA PHE A 263 -15.48 13.48 24.13
C PHE A 263 -15.64 12.00 24.46
N GLY A 264 -15.66 11.68 25.74
CA GLY A 264 -15.86 10.31 26.22
C GLY A 264 -17.27 9.80 25.95
N GLY A 265 -17.42 8.48 26.03
CA GLY A 265 -18.70 7.78 25.92
C GLY A 265 -18.47 6.29 26.19
N ASP A 266 -19.56 5.53 26.22
CA ASP A 266 -19.47 4.09 26.38
C ASP A 266 -18.86 3.46 25.13
N ILE A 267 -17.76 2.73 25.31
CA ILE A 267 -17.07 2.02 24.25
C ILE A 267 -17.12 0.50 24.51
N PRO A 268 -17.17 -0.34 23.46
CA PRO A 268 -17.14 -1.79 23.59
C PRO A 268 -15.92 -2.25 24.40
N ALA A 269 -16.11 -3.32 25.18
CA ALA A 269 -15.04 -3.95 25.94
C ALA A 269 -14.13 -4.82 25.03
N LEU A 270 -13.49 -4.20 24.05
CA LEU A 270 -12.53 -4.84 23.15
C LEU A 270 -11.10 -4.40 23.52
N PRO A 271 -10.18 -5.32 23.83
CA PRO A 271 -8.83 -4.97 24.28
C PRO A 271 -8.08 -3.99 23.35
N ILE A 272 -8.25 -4.11 22.02
CA ILE A 272 -7.66 -3.16 21.06
C ILE A 272 -8.09 -1.70 21.27
N LEU A 273 -9.27 -1.46 21.84
CA LEU A 273 -9.78 -0.12 22.14
C LEU A 273 -9.13 0.51 23.37
N ALA A 274 -8.29 -0.22 24.12
CA ALA A 274 -7.41 0.39 25.12
C ALA A 274 -6.44 1.41 24.51
N ALA A 275 -6.18 1.33 23.19
CA ALA A 275 -5.36 2.30 22.47
C ALA A 275 -6.02 3.67 22.29
N VAL A 276 -7.34 3.77 22.50
CA VAL A 276 -8.12 4.98 22.26
C VAL A 276 -7.68 6.11 23.20
N PRO A 277 -7.45 7.34 22.69
CA PRO A 277 -7.00 8.46 23.53
C PRO A 277 -8.00 8.79 24.63
N ARG A 278 -7.49 9.03 25.85
CA ARG A 278 -8.32 9.48 26.98
C ARG A 278 -8.11 10.97 27.28
N PRO A 279 -9.16 11.70 27.71
CA PRO A 279 -8.98 13.03 28.24
C PRO A 279 -8.11 13.02 29.51
N PRO A 280 -7.21 14.01 29.71
CA PRO A 280 -6.79 15.04 28.76
C PRO A 280 -5.71 14.53 27.79
N LEU A 281 -5.75 14.97 26.52
CA LEU A 281 -4.81 14.56 25.46
C LEU A 281 -3.34 14.97 25.69
N GLY A 282 -3.06 15.88 26.62
CA GLY A 282 -1.71 16.39 26.88
C GLY A 282 -1.02 16.90 25.60
N PRO A 283 0.31 16.78 25.46
CA PRO A 283 1.03 17.18 24.24
C PRO A 283 1.00 16.12 23.11
N VAL A 284 0.31 14.98 23.30
CA VAL A 284 0.33 13.85 22.34
C VAL A 284 -0.26 14.23 20.99
N TRP A 285 -1.15 15.22 20.94
CA TRP A 285 -1.70 15.74 19.68
C TRP A 285 -0.61 16.23 18.71
N VAL A 286 0.49 16.79 19.21
CA VAL A 286 1.61 17.23 18.37
C VAL A 286 2.26 16.03 17.70
N ALA A 287 2.48 14.95 18.44
CA ALA A 287 3.03 13.70 17.88
C ALA A 287 2.12 13.12 16.79
N LEU A 288 0.80 13.18 16.98
CA LEU A 288 -0.18 12.76 15.98
C LEU A 288 -0.11 13.61 14.71
N LEU A 289 0.01 14.94 14.82
CA LEU A 289 0.18 15.80 13.63
C LEU A 289 1.53 15.61 12.94
N ILE A 290 2.60 15.29 13.69
CA ILE A 290 3.89 14.92 13.10
C ILE A 290 3.73 13.66 12.23
N VAL A 291 2.92 12.67 12.64
CA VAL A 291 2.62 11.51 11.80
C VAL A 291 1.98 11.91 10.48
N GLY A 292 0.98 12.81 10.52
CA GLY A 292 0.38 13.41 9.32
C GLY A 292 1.44 14.09 8.43
N ALA A 293 2.27 14.95 9.01
CA ALA A 293 3.35 15.64 8.29
C ALA A 293 4.37 14.68 7.66
N SER A 294 4.87 13.70 8.42
CA SER A 294 5.84 12.71 7.97
C SER A 294 5.33 11.89 6.79
N SER A 295 4.04 11.57 6.76
CA SER A 295 3.43 10.90 5.61
C SER A 295 3.43 11.78 4.35
N GLY A 296 3.19 13.09 4.49
CA GLY A 296 3.36 14.07 3.41
C GLY A 296 4.80 14.17 2.90
N VAL A 297 5.79 14.11 3.81
CA VAL A 297 7.21 14.03 3.43
C VAL A 297 7.49 12.80 2.57
N ALA A 298 6.97 11.63 2.93
CA ALA A 298 7.15 10.40 2.15
C ALA A 298 6.58 10.52 0.72
N VAL A 299 5.41 11.14 0.56
CA VAL A 299 4.83 11.46 -0.76
C VAL A 299 5.76 12.38 -1.54
N GLY A 300 6.22 13.46 -0.91
CA GLY A 300 7.09 14.45 -1.54
C GLY A 300 8.44 13.88 -1.99
N GLN A 301 9.10 13.10 -1.13
CA GLN A 301 10.35 12.39 -1.46
C GLN A 301 10.16 11.45 -2.66
N GLN A 302 9.05 10.68 -2.68
CA GLN A 302 8.75 9.78 -3.78
C GLN A 302 8.45 10.55 -5.09
N CYS A 303 7.79 11.70 -4.99
CA CYS A 303 7.56 12.59 -6.13
C CYS A 303 8.87 13.19 -6.66
N ALA A 304 9.81 13.55 -5.78
CA ALA A 304 11.06 14.21 -6.13
C ALA A 304 12.11 13.29 -6.79
N ARG A 305 11.99 11.96 -6.67
CA ARG A 305 12.92 10.99 -7.30
C ARG A 305 13.16 11.22 -8.79
N ARG A 306 12.22 11.84 -9.49
CA ARG A 306 12.36 12.21 -10.91
C ARG A 306 11.93 13.65 -11.08
N ALA A 307 12.91 14.53 -11.26
CA ALA A 307 12.66 15.95 -11.41
C ALA A 307 11.85 16.25 -12.69
N LEU A 308 10.79 17.03 -12.55
CA LEU A 308 9.89 17.40 -13.65
C LEU A 308 9.77 18.94 -13.75
N PRO A 309 9.39 19.49 -14.92
CA PRO A 309 9.01 20.90 -15.02
C PRO A 309 7.93 21.24 -13.99
N LEU A 310 7.91 22.49 -13.51
CA LEU A 310 7.05 22.95 -12.41
C LEU A 310 5.59 22.45 -12.52
N ALA A 311 4.92 22.70 -13.65
CA ALA A 311 3.53 22.30 -13.85
C ALA A 311 3.33 20.77 -13.75
N GLN A 312 4.26 19.98 -14.28
CA GLN A 312 4.19 18.51 -14.21
C GLN A 312 4.54 17.98 -12.82
N ALA A 313 5.47 18.62 -12.11
CA ALA A 313 5.79 18.27 -10.72
C ALA A 313 4.59 18.50 -9.79
N VAL A 314 3.92 19.65 -9.93
CA VAL A 314 2.68 19.97 -9.20
C VAL A 314 1.58 18.96 -9.56
N ALA A 315 1.33 18.71 -10.85
CA ALA A 315 0.32 17.74 -11.28
C ALA A 315 0.60 16.33 -10.74
N LYS A 316 1.86 15.88 -10.79
CA LYS A 316 2.28 14.57 -10.25
C LYS A 316 1.95 14.45 -8.77
N LEU A 317 2.26 15.49 -7.98
CA LEU A 317 1.99 15.53 -6.55
C LEU A 317 0.49 15.56 -6.26
N LEU A 318 -0.28 16.41 -6.94
CA LEU A 318 -1.73 16.50 -6.74
C LEU A 318 -2.44 15.19 -7.07
N VAL A 319 -2.04 14.50 -8.15
CA VAL A 319 -2.58 13.17 -8.48
C VAL A 319 -2.23 12.16 -7.39
N ALA A 320 -1.02 12.20 -6.83
CA ALA A 320 -0.63 11.35 -5.71
C ALA A 320 -1.45 11.65 -4.44
N ALA A 321 -1.66 12.94 -4.14
CA ALA A 321 -2.46 13.39 -2.99
C ALA A 321 -3.92 12.94 -3.10
N VAL A 322 -4.56 13.14 -4.25
CA VAL A 322 -5.93 12.69 -4.51
C VAL A 322 -6.03 11.17 -4.44
N ALA A 323 -5.11 10.43 -5.06
CA ALA A 323 -5.11 8.97 -5.01
C ALA A 323 -4.93 8.45 -3.57
N GLY A 324 -4.02 9.06 -2.79
CA GLY A 324 -3.80 8.71 -1.38
C GLY A 324 -5.02 8.99 -0.51
N ALA A 325 -5.63 10.17 -0.65
CA ALA A 325 -6.86 10.54 0.03
C ALA A 325 -8.03 9.61 -0.34
N ALA A 326 -8.15 9.22 -1.62
CA ALA A 326 -9.16 8.26 -2.06
C ALA A 326 -8.97 6.87 -1.45
N VAL A 327 -7.74 6.38 -1.33
CA VAL A 327 -7.44 5.10 -0.66
C VAL A 327 -7.76 5.16 0.83
N MET A 328 -7.35 6.23 1.52
CA MET A 328 -7.70 6.42 2.95
C MET A 328 -9.21 6.54 3.16
N SER A 329 -9.89 7.27 2.29
CA SER A 329 -11.36 7.38 2.27
C SER A 329 -12.02 6.00 2.10
N LEU A 330 -11.54 5.18 1.18
CA LEU A 330 -12.07 3.83 0.98
C LEU A 330 -11.85 2.91 2.19
N LEU A 331 -10.68 2.98 2.83
CA LEU A 331 -10.38 2.23 4.05
C LEU A 331 -11.27 2.67 5.22
N ALA A 332 -11.46 3.98 5.39
CA ALA A 332 -12.35 4.56 6.39
C ALA A 332 -13.80 4.13 6.19
N PHE A 333 -14.29 4.21 4.95
CA PHE A 333 -15.64 3.77 4.61
C PHE A 333 -15.84 2.28 4.91
N GLY A 334 -14.90 1.42 4.49
CA GLY A 334 -14.96 -0.01 4.77
C GLY A 334 -14.76 -0.38 6.24
N GLY A 335 -14.20 0.52 7.05
CA GLY A 335 -14.05 0.33 8.49
C GLY A 335 -15.19 0.90 9.34
N SER A 336 -16.20 1.48 8.69
CA SER A 336 -17.32 2.19 9.32
C SER A 336 -18.64 1.43 9.19
N GLY A 337 -19.59 1.72 10.08
CA GLY A 337 -20.92 1.11 10.08
C GLY A 337 -21.64 1.26 11.41
N ARG A 338 -22.77 0.57 11.56
CA ARG A 338 -23.49 0.47 12.83
C ARG A 338 -22.92 -0.64 13.71
N LEU A 339 -22.82 -0.40 15.00
CA LEU A 339 -22.37 -1.38 15.99
C LEU A 339 -23.45 -1.60 17.05
N GLY A 340 -24.52 -2.30 16.68
CA GLY A 340 -25.63 -2.62 17.58
C GLY A 340 -26.09 -1.40 18.39
N ASN A 341 -26.08 -1.52 19.71
CA ASN A 341 -26.54 -0.49 20.64
C ASN A 341 -25.55 0.68 20.82
N PHE A 342 -24.29 0.54 20.38
CA PHE A 342 -23.33 1.64 20.44
C PHE A 342 -23.61 2.71 19.37
N GLY A 343 -24.37 2.39 18.32
CA GLY A 343 -24.70 3.32 17.24
C GLY A 343 -23.64 3.32 16.13
N ASP A 344 -23.45 4.46 15.47
CA ASP A 344 -22.56 4.59 14.32
C ASP A 344 -21.09 4.69 14.75
N VAL A 345 -20.23 3.95 14.06
CA VAL A 345 -18.77 3.98 14.22
C VAL A 345 -18.13 4.33 12.90
N GLY A 346 -17.17 5.23 12.91
CA GLY A 346 -16.49 5.67 11.71
C GLY A 346 -15.58 6.85 11.96
N VAL A 347 -15.29 7.59 10.89
CA VAL A 347 -14.50 8.82 10.93
C VAL A 347 -15.25 9.93 10.21
N ASP A 348 -14.93 11.18 10.52
CA ASP A 348 -15.38 12.29 9.67
C ASP A 348 -14.67 12.17 8.31
N GLN A 349 -15.42 11.62 7.35
CA GLN A 349 -14.95 11.33 6.01
C GLN A 349 -14.49 12.59 5.27
N GLY A 350 -15.21 13.71 5.45
CA GLY A 350 -14.90 14.98 4.81
C GLY A 350 -13.59 15.54 5.34
N ALA A 351 -13.48 15.62 6.66
CA ALA A 351 -12.25 16.08 7.32
C ALA A 351 -11.06 15.15 7.04
N LEU A 352 -11.27 13.83 6.95
CA LEU A 352 -10.21 12.88 6.59
C LEU A 352 -9.66 13.15 5.19
N VAL A 353 -10.53 13.27 4.19
CA VAL A 353 -10.13 13.51 2.80
C VAL A 353 -9.38 14.84 2.69
N LEU A 354 -9.91 15.89 3.29
CA LEU A 354 -9.28 17.21 3.30
C LEU A 354 -7.94 17.19 4.04
N GLY A 355 -7.86 16.54 5.19
CA GLY A 355 -6.64 16.41 5.99
C GLY A 355 -5.54 15.66 5.24
N VAL A 356 -5.82 14.46 4.71
CA VAL A 356 -4.85 13.69 3.92
C VAL A 356 -4.39 14.49 2.70
N PHE A 357 -5.33 15.09 1.96
CA PHE A 357 -5.00 15.91 0.80
C PHE A 357 -4.13 17.11 1.16
N PHE A 358 -4.43 17.80 2.27
CA PHE A 358 -3.65 18.92 2.77
C PHE A 358 -2.22 18.52 3.11
N TRP A 359 -2.03 17.49 3.96
CA TRP A 359 -0.70 17.04 4.37
C TRP A 359 0.13 16.55 3.17
N PHE A 360 -0.48 15.76 2.28
CA PHE A 360 0.20 15.22 1.10
C PHE A 360 0.54 16.33 0.10
N THR A 361 -0.29 17.36 -0.03
CA THR A 361 -0.04 18.47 -0.96
C THR A 361 0.93 19.49 -0.38
N VAL A 362 0.68 20.00 0.83
CA VAL A 362 1.46 21.11 1.40
C VAL A 362 2.85 20.63 1.83
N VAL A 363 2.92 19.63 2.70
CA VAL A 363 4.22 19.10 3.17
C VAL A 363 4.93 18.34 2.06
N GLY A 364 4.18 17.61 1.22
CA GLY A 364 4.74 16.99 0.03
C GLY A 364 5.33 18.01 -0.95
N TRP A 365 4.70 19.17 -1.15
CA TRP A 365 5.23 20.22 -2.03
C TRP A 365 6.51 20.86 -1.47
N VAL A 366 6.51 21.22 -0.18
CA VAL A 366 7.70 21.72 0.50
C VAL A 366 8.86 20.74 0.32
N THR A 367 8.59 19.46 0.53
CA THR A 367 9.58 18.39 0.36
C THR A 367 10.07 18.29 -1.09
N VAL A 368 9.17 18.29 -2.07
CA VAL A 368 9.53 18.26 -3.51
C VAL A 368 10.47 19.40 -3.88
N VAL A 369 10.21 20.61 -3.38
CA VAL A 369 11.06 21.78 -3.64
C VAL A 369 12.41 21.65 -2.94
N MET A 370 12.43 21.28 -1.66
CA MET A 370 13.65 21.14 -0.86
C MET A 370 14.58 20.04 -1.39
N THR A 371 14.03 18.94 -1.89
CA THR A 371 14.81 17.80 -2.42
C THR A 371 15.06 17.87 -3.92
N GLY A 372 14.85 19.03 -4.57
CA GLY A 372 15.21 19.24 -5.97
C GLY A 372 14.32 18.55 -7.02
N GLY A 373 13.07 18.23 -6.67
CA GLY A 373 12.11 17.58 -7.58
C GLY A 373 11.58 18.45 -8.72
N VAL A 374 11.94 19.74 -8.76
CA VAL A 374 11.54 20.69 -9.83
C VAL A 374 12.73 20.97 -10.74
N ARG A 375 12.61 20.55 -12.00
CA ARG A 375 13.60 20.85 -13.03
C ARG A 375 13.47 22.30 -13.46
N ARG A 376 14.52 23.10 -13.20
CA ARG A 376 14.62 24.46 -13.73
C ARG A 376 14.78 24.40 -15.25
N ARG A 377 13.99 25.19 -15.98
CA ARG A 377 14.14 25.34 -17.43
C ARG A 377 15.54 25.89 -17.70
N PRO A 378 16.34 25.31 -18.62
CA PRO A 378 17.60 25.93 -19.02
C PRO A 378 17.31 27.35 -19.49
N ARG A 379 18.04 28.35 -18.98
CA ARG A 379 18.00 29.70 -19.53
C ARG A 379 18.36 29.58 -21.01
N ARG A 380 17.45 29.99 -21.91
CA ARG A 380 17.76 30.08 -23.34
C ARG A 380 18.99 30.98 -23.45
N PRO A 381 20.12 30.54 -24.05
CA PRO A 381 21.26 31.41 -24.27
C PRO A 381 20.75 32.67 -24.98
N LYS A 382 21.05 33.84 -24.43
CA LYS A 382 20.77 35.10 -25.14
C LYS A 382 21.53 35.00 -26.47
N PRO A 383 20.88 35.17 -27.63
CA PRO A 383 21.61 35.16 -28.90
C PRO A 383 22.75 36.17 -28.78
N ARG A 384 23.98 35.68 -28.98
CA ARG A 384 25.15 36.55 -29.08
C ARG A 384 24.82 37.53 -30.22
N PRO A 385 24.92 38.86 -30.01
CA PRO A 385 24.79 39.80 -31.10
C PRO A 385 25.70 39.33 -32.23
N GLU A 386 25.18 39.21 -33.45
CA GLU A 386 26.02 39.00 -34.62
C GLU A 386 27.07 40.12 -34.62
N PRO A 387 28.37 39.81 -34.82
CA PRO A 387 29.36 40.85 -35.00
C PRO A 387 28.88 41.72 -36.15
N VAL A 388 28.70 43.02 -35.87
CA VAL A 388 28.42 44.03 -36.88
C VAL A 388 29.53 43.89 -37.92
N PRO A 389 29.22 43.67 -39.21
CA PRO A 389 30.27 43.71 -40.23
C PRO A 389 30.92 45.08 -40.15
N GLU A 390 32.24 45.12 -39.95
CA GLU A 390 33.04 46.33 -40.07
C GLU A 390 32.67 46.97 -41.42
N ALA A 391 32.09 48.16 -41.37
CA ALA A 391 31.91 48.96 -42.56
C ALA A 391 33.31 49.27 -43.08
N GLU A 392 33.57 48.92 -44.34
CA GLU A 392 34.77 49.38 -45.05
C GLU A 392 34.84 50.90 -44.94
N GLU A 393 35.84 51.40 -44.21
CA GLU A 393 36.20 52.80 -44.28
C GLU A 393 36.69 53.10 -45.71
N PRO A 394 36.15 54.14 -46.38
CA PRO A 394 36.68 54.52 -47.67
C PRO A 394 38.08 55.08 -47.47
N ALA A 395 39.03 54.45 -48.17
CA ALA A 395 40.38 54.96 -48.30
C ALA A 395 40.37 56.37 -48.93
N ASP A 396 41.32 57.17 -48.45
CA ASP A 396 41.91 58.34 -49.11
C ASP A 396 41.32 59.72 -48.76
N PHE A 397 41.95 60.37 -47.78
CA PHE A 397 42.30 61.79 -47.87
C PHE A 397 43.65 62.03 -47.15
N ALA A 398 44.70 62.20 -47.97
CA ALA A 398 45.85 63.12 -47.83
C ALA A 398 46.50 63.25 -46.43
N ALA A 399 47.71 62.73 -46.21
CA ALA A 399 48.99 63.33 -46.62
C ALA A 399 49.19 64.78 -46.13
N GLU A 400 50.33 64.98 -45.46
CA GLU A 400 51.02 66.23 -45.14
C GLU A 400 50.49 67.05 -43.96
N LEU A 401 51.20 66.96 -42.83
CA LEU A 401 51.84 68.08 -42.14
C LEU A 401 52.87 67.54 -41.11
N GLU A 402 54.13 67.54 -41.54
CA GLU A 402 55.34 67.98 -40.79
C GLU A 402 55.02 69.04 -39.69
N ASP A 403 55.72 69.23 -38.57
CA ASP A 403 57.01 68.77 -38.06
C ASP A 403 57.09 69.20 -36.57
N ASP A 404 58.07 68.62 -35.88
CA ASP A 404 58.93 69.23 -34.87
C ASP A 404 58.62 69.26 -33.35
N ALA A 405 59.64 68.74 -32.65
CA ALA A 405 60.33 69.26 -31.46
C ALA A 405 60.23 68.50 -30.10
N LEU A 406 61.29 67.69 -29.88
CA LEU A 406 62.21 67.64 -28.72
C LEU A 406 61.69 67.07 -27.37
N VAL A 407 62.13 65.87 -26.93
CA VAL A 407 63.37 65.52 -26.16
C VAL A 407 63.28 66.09 -24.73
N GLU A 408 63.18 65.28 -23.68
CA GLU A 408 64.20 64.48 -22.96
C GLU A 408 63.46 63.64 -21.89
N ASP A 409 63.98 62.60 -21.25
CA ASP A 409 65.07 61.62 -21.40
C ASP A 409 65.02 60.84 -20.06
N GLY A 410 65.64 59.65 -19.96
CA GLY A 410 65.98 59.09 -18.66
C GLY A 410 65.58 57.64 -18.35
N GLU A 411 66.20 56.71 -19.07
CA GLU A 411 66.94 55.56 -18.52
C GLU A 411 66.23 54.43 -17.75
N GLU A 412 66.08 53.31 -18.47
CA GLU A 412 66.30 51.91 -18.03
C GLU A 412 67.71 51.70 -17.39
N PRO A 413 68.16 50.52 -16.85
CA PRO A 413 67.67 49.14 -17.09
C PRO A 413 67.79 48.13 -15.91
N GLY A 414 67.30 46.91 -16.17
CA GLY A 414 68.13 45.72 -15.99
C GLY A 414 67.94 44.90 -14.72
N GLY A 415 67.76 43.59 -14.90
CA GLY A 415 67.91 42.60 -13.84
C GLY A 415 67.32 41.24 -14.17
N GLU A 416 67.95 40.50 -15.08
CA GLU A 416 67.83 39.04 -15.17
C GLU A 416 68.43 38.36 -13.93
N LEU A 417 67.91 37.16 -13.60
CA LEU A 417 68.55 35.91 -13.11
C LEU A 417 67.47 35.10 -12.35
N ALA A 418 67.03 33.94 -12.87
CA ALA A 418 67.54 32.57 -12.60
C ALA A 418 67.34 32.18 -11.12
N GLU A 419 66.78 31.06 -10.67
CA GLU A 419 66.69 29.62 -11.02
C GLU A 419 65.48 29.07 -10.21
N GLU A 420 64.80 27.95 -10.51
CA GLU A 420 65.22 26.55 -10.31
C GLU A 420 64.03 25.67 -10.78
N VAL A 421 64.09 25.04 -11.96
CA VAL A 421 64.43 23.62 -12.26
C VAL A 421 63.45 22.56 -11.69
N GLU A 422 62.74 21.92 -12.62
CA GLU A 422 61.93 20.68 -12.63
C GLU A 422 62.73 19.41 -12.21
N PRO A 423 62.15 18.18 -11.99
CA PRO A 423 61.19 17.47 -12.89
C PRO A 423 60.11 16.60 -12.15
N ALA A 424 58.98 16.18 -12.75
CA ALA A 424 58.73 15.15 -13.80
C ALA A 424 59.46 13.82 -13.50
N GLU A 425 58.86 12.63 -13.39
CA GLU A 425 58.17 11.79 -14.39
C GLU A 425 57.70 10.50 -13.64
N GLU A 426 56.48 9.99 -13.91
CA GLU A 426 56.17 8.73 -14.65
C GLU A 426 56.43 7.40 -13.89
N VAL A 427 55.74 6.28 -14.06
CA VAL A 427 54.52 5.79 -14.73
C VAL A 427 54.28 4.36 -14.16
N GLU A 428 53.03 3.89 -14.23
CA GLU A 428 52.45 2.53 -14.04
C GLU A 428 53.31 1.31 -14.56
N PRO A 429 52.94 -0.02 -14.45
CA PRO A 429 51.57 -0.59 -14.35
C PRO A 429 51.37 -1.99 -13.70
N ALA A 430 50.11 -2.47 -13.84
CA ALA A 430 49.64 -3.86 -14.05
C ALA A 430 49.63 -4.81 -12.83
N ALA A 431 48.46 -5.25 -12.34
CA ALA A 431 47.46 -6.20 -12.89
C ALA A 431 47.74 -7.65 -12.46
N ASP A 432 46.76 -8.29 -11.82
CA ASP A 432 46.44 -9.71 -12.05
C ASP A 432 45.08 -10.07 -11.45
N GLU A 433 44.10 -10.32 -12.32
CA GLU A 433 43.10 -11.38 -12.13
C GLU A 433 43.65 -12.64 -12.82
N PRO A 434 43.29 -13.85 -12.36
CA PRO A 434 42.26 -14.56 -13.10
C PRO A 434 41.32 -15.40 -12.23
N ALA A 435 40.35 -15.98 -12.91
CA ALA A 435 39.11 -16.56 -12.44
C ALA A 435 39.11 -18.09 -12.30
N VAL A 436 38.01 -18.59 -11.71
CA VAL A 436 37.34 -19.91 -11.83
C VAL A 436 37.96 -21.11 -11.06
N ASP A 437 37.20 -21.68 -10.11
CA ASP A 437 36.64 -23.04 -10.20
C ASP A 437 35.83 -23.43 -8.95
N GLU A 438 34.57 -23.84 -9.16
CA GLU A 438 33.92 -24.86 -8.32
C GLU A 438 34.44 -26.23 -8.75
N PRO A 439 34.52 -27.20 -7.83
CA PRO A 439 33.70 -28.38 -8.08
C PRO A 439 32.98 -28.90 -6.83
N ALA A 440 31.91 -29.64 -7.10
CA ALA A 440 31.20 -30.49 -6.16
C ALA A 440 31.90 -31.86 -5.99
N VAL A 441 31.45 -32.55 -4.93
CA VAL A 441 31.44 -33.99 -4.60
C VAL A 441 32.71 -34.73 -4.10
N ASP A 442 32.56 -35.29 -2.89
CA ASP A 442 32.87 -36.68 -2.47
C ASP A 442 31.96 -36.90 -1.23
N GLU A 443 30.89 -37.70 -1.18
CA GLU A 443 30.62 -39.07 -1.65
C GLU A 443 31.70 -40.10 -1.27
N LEU A 444 31.72 -40.43 0.03
CA LEU A 444 32.17 -41.74 0.49
C LEU A 444 31.21 -42.81 -0.01
N ALA A 445 31.61 -43.52 -1.07
CA ALA A 445 31.09 -44.83 -1.43
C ALA A 445 32.27 -45.81 -1.66
N ALA A 446 32.29 -46.88 -0.87
CA ALA A 446 32.90 -48.18 -1.16
C ALA A 446 32.27 -49.17 -0.17
N ASP A 447 31.73 -50.33 -0.51
CA ASP A 447 31.90 -51.17 -1.70
C ASP A 447 30.68 -52.13 -1.79
N GLY A 448 30.30 -52.55 -3.00
CA GLY A 448 29.15 -53.45 -3.30
C GLY A 448 29.46 -54.95 -3.13
N PRO A 449 28.88 -55.90 -3.92
CA PRO A 449 27.65 -55.86 -4.74
C PRO A 449 26.78 -57.16 -4.62
N ALA A 450 25.71 -57.24 -5.44
CA ALA A 450 25.05 -58.47 -5.95
C ALA A 450 24.30 -59.34 -4.91
N GLU A 451 23.29 -60.16 -5.22
CA GLU A 451 22.46 -60.48 -6.37
C GLU A 451 21.27 -61.25 -5.78
N SER A 452 20.22 -61.37 -6.58
CA SER A 452 19.14 -62.36 -6.52
C SER A 452 19.38 -63.63 -5.68
N GLY A 453 18.35 -64.07 -4.94
CA GLY A 453 18.17 -65.50 -4.70
C GLY A 453 17.36 -65.89 -3.48
N ARG A 454 16.12 -66.33 -3.74
CA ARG A 454 15.50 -67.54 -3.15
C ARG A 454 15.22 -67.59 -1.64
N GLU A 455 13.92 -67.64 -1.32
CA GLU A 455 13.36 -68.69 -0.44
C GLU A 455 13.98 -70.07 -0.77
N PRO A 456 14.18 -71.00 0.19
CA PRO A 456 13.10 -71.46 1.10
C PRO A 456 13.50 -71.94 2.52
N SER A 457 12.49 -71.91 3.43
CA SER A 457 12.15 -72.90 4.49
C SER A 457 13.20 -73.29 5.56
N PRO A 458 12.83 -74.11 6.57
CA PRO A 458 11.73 -73.97 7.53
C PRO A 458 12.24 -74.10 8.99
N GLU A 459 11.48 -73.58 9.96
CA GLU A 459 11.12 -74.26 11.22
C GLU A 459 10.01 -73.48 11.94
#